data_AF-A0A7K0Q8J3-F1
#
_entry.id   AF-A0A7K0Q8J3-F1
#
_cell.length_a   1.000
_cell.length_b   1.000
_cell.length_c   1.000
_cell.angle_alpha   90.00
_cell.angle_beta   90.00
_cell.angle_gamma   90.00
#
_symmetry.space_group_name_H-M   'P 1'
#
loop_
_entity.id
_entity.type
_entity.pdbx_description
1 polymer ?
#
loop_
_entity_poly.entity_id
_entity_poly.type
_entity_poly.pdbx_seq_one_letter_code
_entity_poly.pdbx_strand_id
1 'polypeptide(L)'
;MKRAIAIVLSALMLTPLTAVAMGSGDKYSDAQTGLTYTVYKPSYTVGLTATKFQLLTCGIGTEEWLYAKYGGTKRYIEIMETMSGVKCSDPGLSKLVKTVTINGAKAKLYVYCDPSKPTSYKKCSTSDIARLGGYFIFTNKAGKNLKKTEIQVQAIGGITYAQLLAVAKSLKTVSPSGTSLQVLPPIMIDPATTTQLSVSVGDMVVFSVDDPEKWSAVVEDAAIAQFIAGGDQGTYTTNPALKTLKAGVTTVHVVHGTETFEIELSVNP
;
A
#
# COMPACT_ATOMS: atom_id res chain seq x y z
N MET A 1 -16.77 5.85 66.82
CA MET A 1 -17.32 5.75 65.45
C MET A 1 -16.67 6.79 64.56
N LYS A 2 -15.82 6.36 63.61
CA LYS A 2 -15.43 7.11 62.40
C LYS A 2 -14.67 6.11 61.51
N ARG A 3 -15.30 5.73 60.40
CA ARG A 3 -14.78 4.76 59.41
C ARG A 3 -13.81 5.49 58.48
N ALA A 4 -12.59 5.00 58.35
CA ALA A 4 -11.66 5.42 57.31
C ALA A 4 -11.85 4.49 56.11
N ILE A 5 -12.38 5.04 55.01
CA ILE A 5 -12.51 4.35 53.72
C ILE A 5 -11.20 4.57 52.97
N ALA A 6 -10.46 3.48 52.72
CA ALA A 6 -9.30 3.46 51.85
C ALA A 6 -9.76 3.53 50.39
N ILE A 7 -9.36 4.58 49.67
CA ILE A 7 -9.58 4.71 48.23
C ILE A 7 -8.45 3.95 47.54
N VAL A 8 -8.78 2.79 46.96
CA VAL A 8 -7.89 2.03 46.08
C VAL A 8 -7.82 2.75 44.74
N LEU A 9 -6.69 3.37 44.45
CA LEU A 9 -6.39 3.99 43.17
C LEU A 9 -6.02 2.88 42.16
N SER A 10 -7.02 2.35 41.45
CA SER A 10 -6.80 1.39 40.36
C SER A 10 -6.25 2.14 39.15
N ALA A 11 -4.93 2.04 38.93
CA ALA A 11 -4.29 2.48 37.70
C ALA A 11 -4.74 1.57 36.53
N LEU A 12 -5.69 2.04 35.73
CA LEU A 12 -5.98 1.44 34.42
C LEU A 12 -4.77 1.69 33.51
N MET A 13 -3.97 0.66 33.26
CA MET A 13 -3.03 0.66 32.16
C MET A 13 -3.82 0.61 30.84
N LEU A 14 -3.86 1.75 30.14
CA LEU A 14 -4.24 1.83 28.74
C LEU A 14 -3.19 1.08 27.91
N THR A 15 -3.48 -0.18 27.57
CA THR A 15 -2.76 -0.87 26.50
C THR A 15 -3.12 -0.18 25.18
N PRO A 16 -2.14 0.21 24.33
CA PRO A 16 -2.45 0.77 23.03
C PRO A 16 -3.21 -0.28 22.21
N LEU A 17 -4.46 0.03 21.87
CA LEU A 17 -5.20 -0.70 20.86
C LEU A 17 -4.40 -0.58 19.57
N THR A 18 -3.80 -1.70 19.15
CA THR A 18 -3.18 -1.83 17.85
C THR A 18 -4.19 -1.42 16.79
N ALA A 19 -3.92 -0.34 16.07
CA ALA A 19 -4.65 0.04 14.88
C ALA A 19 -4.73 -1.20 13.96
N VAL A 20 -5.94 -1.73 13.76
CA VAL A 20 -6.17 -2.73 12.74
C VAL A 20 -5.93 -2.04 11.41
N ALA A 21 -4.86 -2.44 10.72
CA ALA A 21 -4.55 -1.97 9.39
C ALA A 21 -5.77 -2.22 8.48
N MET A 22 -6.39 -1.13 8.00
CA MET A 22 -7.51 -1.13 7.05
C MET A 22 -7.04 -1.58 5.66
N GLY A 23 -6.54 -2.81 5.55
CA GLY A 23 -6.26 -3.48 4.29
C GLY A 23 -7.24 -4.63 4.09
N SER A 24 -7.48 -5.03 2.83
CA SER A 24 -8.32 -6.19 2.48
C SER A 24 -7.80 -7.53 3.02
N GLY A 25 -6.64 -7.53 3.69
CA GLY A 25 -5.87 -8.72 4.04
C GLY A 25 -5.03 -9.24 2.86
N ASP A 26 -5.28 -8.75 1.64
CA ASP A 26 -4.51 -9.05 0.45
C ASP A 26 -3.64 -7.86 0.04
N LYS A 27 -2.36 -7.92 0.43
CA LYS A 27 -1.38 -6.86 0.19
C LYS A 27 -1.24 -6.45 -1.29
N TYR A 28 -1.51 -7.35 -2.22
CA TYR A 28 -1.49 -7.01 -3.65
C TYR A 28 -2.69 -6.17 -4.06
N SER A 29 -3.88 -6.52 -3.57
CA SER A 29 -5.09 -5.71 -3.77
C SER A 29 -4.95 -4.35 -3.12
N ASP A 30 -4.38 -4.30 -1.91
CA ASP A 30 -4.14 -3.05 -1.19
C ASP A 30 -3.14 -2.16 -1.96
N ALA A 31 -2.07 -2.74 -2.51
CA ALA A 31 -1.12 -2.02 -3.35
C ALA A 31 -1.76 -1.50 -4.65
N GLN A 32 -2.63 -2.29 -5.29
CA GLN A 32 -3.31 -1.88 -6.52
C GLN A 32 -4.20 -0.64 -6.33
N THR A 33 -4.69 -0.40 -5.12
CA THR A 33 -5.49 0.80 -4.79
C THR A 33 -4.67 2.09 -4.88
N GLY A 34 -3.38 2.05 -4.55
CA GLY A 34 -2.50 3.22 -4.58
C GLY A 34 -1.71 3.41 -5.88
N LEU A 35 -1.54 2.34 -6.67
CA LEU A 35 -0.67 2.34 -7.83
C LEU A 35 -1.40 2.59 -9.16
N THR A 36 -0.81 3.39 -10.03
CA THR A 36 -1.32 3.75 -11.36
C THR A 36 -0.96 2.73 -12.45
N TYR A 37 -0.11 1.75 -12.14
CA TYR A 37 0.17 0.61 -13.02
C TYR A 37 -0.52 -0.66 -12.54
N THR A 38 -0.56 -1.67 -13.41
CA THR A 38 -1.28 -2.91 -13.15
C THR A 38 -0.46 -3.84 -12.25
N VAL A 39 -0.96 -4.16 -11.08
CA VAL A 39 -0.35 -5.09 -10.14
C VAL A 39 -0.69 -6.53 -10.53
N TYR A 40 0.32 -7.40 -10.47
CA TYR A 40 0.19 -8.82 -10.72
C TYR A 40 0.49 -9.63 -9.46
N LYS A 41 -0.30 -10.67 -9.20
CA LYS A 41 -0.12 -11.58 -8.08
C LYS A 41 0.12 -13.00 -8.60
N PRO A 42 1.16 -13.72 -8.11
CA PRO A 42 1.36 -15.10 -8.50
C PRO A 42 0.28 -15.99 -7.86
N SER A 43 -0.36 -16.85 -8.66
CA SER A 43 -1.20 -17.93 -8.12
C SER A 43 -0.42 -19.20 -7.79
N TYR A 44 0.88 -19.24 -8.08
CA TYR A 44 1.77 -20.36 -7.81
C TYR A 44 3.17 -19.86 -7.42
N THR A 45 3.70 -20.38 -6.32
CA THR A 45 4.99 -19.93 -5.72
C THR A 45 5.91 -21.11 -5.40
N VAL A 46 5.76 -22.24 -6.10
CA VAL A 46 6.51 -23.50 -5.86
C VAL A 46 6.47 -23.97 -4.40
N GLY A 47 5.37 -23.67 -3.69
CA GLY A 47 5.18 -24.00 -2.28
C GLY A 47 5.88 -23.06 -1.29
N LEU A 48 6.46 -21.95 -1.75
CA LEU A 48 7.11 -20.97 -0.88
C LEU A 48 6.10 -19.97 -0.31
N THR A 49 6.20 -19.72 0.99
CA THR A 49 5.39 -18.74 1.72
C THR A 49 5.90 -17.33 1.47
N ALA A 50 4.99 -16.35 1.40
CA ALA A 50 5.37 -14.94 1.34
C ALA A 50 6.08 -14.55 2.65
N THR A 51 7.27 -13.98 2.55
CA THR A 51 8.07 -13.54 3.71
C THR A 51 8.27 -12.03 3.73
N LYS A 52 8.14 -11.37 2.58
CA LYS A 52 8.23 -9.90 2.48
C LYS A 52 7.33 -9.37 1.38
N PHE A 53 6.69 -8.24 1.63
CA PHE A 53 5.90 -7.48 0.67
C PHE A 53 6.00 -6.01 1.04
N GLN A 54 6.46 -5.17 0.12
CA GLN A 54 6.66 -3.73 0.33
C GLN A 54 6.41 -2.96 -0.96
N LEU A 55 5.87 -1.75 -0.82
CA LEU A 55 6.06 -0.68 -1.80
C LEU A 55 7.33 0.07 -1.41
N LEU A 56 8.17 0.34 -2.39
CA LEU A 56 9.47 0.95 -2.21
C LEU A 56 9.56 2.20 -3.10
N THR A 57 10.23 3.23 -2.64
CA THR A 57 10.48 4.44 -3.44
C THR A 57 11.38 4.13 -4.63
N CYS A 58 11.07 4.67 -5.82
CA CYS A 58 11.83 4.46 -7.06
C CYS A 58 12.67 5.69 -7.49
N GLY A 59 13.23 6.44 -6.53
CA GLY A 59 13.86 7.74 -6.81
C GLY A 59 12.85 8.89 -6.77
N ILE A 60 13.32 10.11 -7.06
CA ILE A 60 12.52 11.33 -6.89
C ILE A 60 11.56 11.50 -8.08
N GLY A 61 10.28 11.76 -7.79
CA GLY A 61 9.26 12.05 -8.81
C GLY A 61 8.74 10.82 -9.56
N THR A 62 9.17 9.63 -9.17
CA THR A 62 8.67 8.35 -9.71
C THR A 62 7.72 7.71 -8.72
N GLU A 63 6.67 7.07 -9.25
CA GLU A 63 5.80 6.23 -8.45
C GLU A 63 6.56 5.08 -7.76
N GLU A 64 6.07 4.62 -6.61
CA GLU A 64 6.63 3.48 -5.88
C GLU A 64 6.64 2.21 -6.73
N TRP A 65 7.53 1.28 -6.40
CA TRP A 65 7.58 -0.04 -7.01
C TRP A 65 7.28 -1.14 -5.99
N LEU A 66 6.68 -2.22 -6.48
CA LEU A 66 6.29 -3.35 -5.65
C LEU A 66 7.44 -4.36 -5.58
N TYR A 67 7.78 -4.75 -4.37
CA TYR A 67 8.70 -5.85 -4.08
C TYR A 67 8.01 -6.92 -3.23
N ALA A 68 7.97 -8.14 -3.73
CA ALA A 68 7.47 -9.30 -3.00
C ALA A 68 8.51 -10.43 -2.99
N LYS A 69 8.71 -11.04 -1.81
CA LYS A 69 9.60 -12.19 -1.62
C LYS A 69 8.83 -13.36 -1.06
N TYR A 70 9.09 -14.53 -1.65
CA TYR A 70 8.59 -15.82 -1.20
C TYR A 70 9.77 -16.71 -0.85
N GLY A 71 9.73 -17.35 0.31
CA GLY A 71 10.81 -18.19 0.82
C GLY A 71 11.86 -17.43 1.64
N GLY A 72 12.94 -18.14 1.97
CA GLY A 72 13.96 -17.70 2.93
C GLY A 72 15.21 -17.09 2.28
N THR A 73 16.36 -17.26 2.94
CA THR A 73 17.66 -16.73 2.45
C THR A 73 18.33 -17.63 1.42
N LYS A 74 18.15 -18.95 1.51
CA LYS A 74 18.83 -19.94 0.65
C LYS A 74 18.04 -20.33 -0.60
N ARG A 75 16.71 -20.23 -0.54
CA ARG A 75 15.79 -20.60 -1.61
C ARG A 75 14.62 -19.64 -1.60
N TYR A 76 14.45 -18.90 -2.69
CA TYR A 76 13.43 -17.88 -2.76
C TYR A 76 13.03 -17.52 -4.20
N ILE A 77 11.83 -16.99 -4.32
CA ILE A 77 11.33 -16.24 -5.47
C ILE A 77 11.20 -14.78 -5.05
N GLU A 78 11.59 -13.86 -5.91
CA GLU A 78 11.24 -12.45 -5.74
C GLU A 78 10.53 -11.95 -7.00
N ILE A 79 9.52 -11.12 -6.78
CA ILE A 79 8.70 -10.52 -7.83
C ILE A 79 8.76 -9.03 -7.61
N MET A 80 9.14 -8.34 -8.67
CA MET A 80 9.35 -6.91 -8.67
C MET A 80 8.53 -6.31 -9.81
N GLU A 81 7.74 -5.30 -9.49
CA GLU A 81 6.82 -4.70 -10.45
C GLU A 81 6.95 -3.19 -10.43
N THR A 82 7.08 -2.61 -11.61
CA THR A 82 7.25 -1.17 -11.81
C THR A 82 6.36 -0.72 -12.96
N MET A 83 6.07 0.57 -13.02
CA MET A 83 5.49 1.16 -14.22
C MET A 83 6.43 0.92 -15.42
N SER A 84 5.86 0.46 -16.53
CA SER A 84 6.63 0.16 -17.75
C SER A 84 7.53 1.32 -18.17
N GLY A 85 8.82 1.04 -18.38
CA GLY A 85 9.82 2.02 -18.77
C GLY A 85 10.56 2.69 -17.60
N VAL A 86 10.12 2.45 -16.36
CA VAL A 86 10.81 2.90 -15.14
C VAL A 86 11.74 1.80 -14.65
N LYS A 87 12.99 2.13 -14.31
CA LYS A 87 13.97 1.19 -13.77
C LYS A 87 14.28 1.50 -12.31
N CYS A 88 13.76 0.68 -11.40
CA CYS A 88 13.93 0.87 -9.96
C CYS A 88 15.02 -0.02 -9.34
N SER A 89 15.45 -1.07 -10.04
CA SER A 89 16.46 -2.01 -9.58
C SER A 89 17.32 -2.53 -10.71
N ASP A 90 18.60 -2.80 -10.43
CA ASP A 90 19.50 -3.54 -11.31
C ASP A 90 19.69 -4.97 -10.76
N PRO A 91 19.28 -6.02 -11.49
CA PRO A 91 19.51 -7.41 -11.08
C PRO A 91 20.98 -7.83 -11.04
N GLY A 92 21.90 -7.00 -11.56
CA GLY A 92 23.33 -7.28 -11.61
C GLY A 92 23.75 -8.15 -12.80
N LEU A 93 25.01 -8.61 -12.75
CA LEU A 93 25.66 -9.30 -13.86
C LEU A 93 24.96 -10.61 -14.24
N SER A 94 24.51 -10.68 -15.49
CA SER A 94 23.77 -11.83 -16.00
C SER A 94 23.90 -11.97 -17.52
N LYS A 95 23.54 -13.15 -18.04
CA LYS A 95 23.52 -13.47 -19.47
C LYS A 95 22.09 -13.65 -19.95
N LEU A 96 21.70 -12.96 -21.01
CA LEU A 96 20.49 -13.28 -21.76
C LEU A 96 20.68 -14.64 -22.44
N VAL A 97 19.88 -15.64 -22.04
CA VAL A 97 19.98 -17.01 -22.58
C VAL A 97 18.84 -17.37 -23.51
N LYS A 98 17.67 -16.74 -23.38
CA LYS A 98 16.49 -17.07 -24.19
C LYS A 98 15.45 -15.95 -24.15
N THR A 99 14.62 -15.89 -25.18
CA THR A 99 13.34 -15.15 -25.17
C THR A 99 12.20 -16.16 -25.25
N VAL A 100 11.17 -15.98 -24.42
CA VAL A 100 9.98 -16.83 -24.38
C VAL A 100 8.72 -15.97 -24.30
N THR A 101 7.55 -16.57 -24.49
CA THR A 101 6.27 -15.88 -24.29
C THR A 101 5.68 -16.24 -22.93
N ILE A 102 5.32 -15.23 -22.13
CA ILE A 102 4.64 -15.35 -20.84
C ILE A 102 3.37 -14.52 -20.91
N ASN A 103 2.21 -15.17 -20.79
CA ASN A 103 0.89 -14.50 -20.81
C ASN A 103 0.69 -13.53 -22.00
N GLY A 104 1.26 -13.90 -23.17
CA GLY A 104 1.21 -13.10 -24.39
C GLY A 104 2.28 -12.00 -24.50
N ALA A 105 3.07 -11.75 -23.45
CA ALA A 105 4.21 -10.84 -23.47
C ALA A 105 5.50 -11.55 -23.88
N LYS A 106 6.37 -10.86 -24.62
CA LYS A 106 7.75 -11.32 -24.90
C LYS A 106 8.59 -11.11 -23.64
N ALA A 107 9.07 -12.20 -23.07
CA ALA A 107 9.90 -12.22 -21.88
C ALA A 107 11.34 -12.61 -22.18
N LYS A 108 12.27 -11.81 -21.67
CA LYS A 108 13.70 -12.10 -21.74
C LYS A 108 14.10 -12.88 -20.49
N LEU A 109 14.81 -13.99 -20.69
CA LEU A 109 15.33 -14.83 -19.63
C LEU A 109 16.83 -14.61 -19.46
N TYR A 110 17.20 -14.25 -18.25
CA TYR A 110 18.58 -14.05 -17.83
C TYR A 110 18.98 -15.10 -16.79
N VAL A 111 20.27 -15.45 -16.78
CA VAL A 111 20.90 -16.34 -15.79
C VAL A 111 22.08 -15.59 -15.20
N TYR A 112 22.30 -15.66 -13.88
CA TYR A 112 23.39 -14.97 -13.16
C TYR A 112 24.76 -15.58 -13.42
N CYS A 113 25.16 -15.58 -14.68
CA CYS A 113 26.45 -16.05 -15.15
C CYS A 113 27.43 -14.88 -15.20
N ASP A 114 28.55 -15.05 -14.49
CA ASP A 114 29.61 -14.06 -14.37
C ASP A 114 30.37 -13.88 -15.69
N PRO A 115 30.34 -12.68 -16.32
CA PRO A 115 31.04 -12.42 -17.57
C PRO A 115 32.56 -12.44 -17.44
N SER A 116 33.11 -12.31 -16.23
CA SER A 116 34.56 -12.43 -15.99
C SER A 116 35.09 -13.85 -16.18
N LYS A 117 34.20 -14.85 -16.26
CA LYS A 117 34.53 -16.27 -16.48
C LYS A 117 34.11 -16.69 -17.90
N PRO A 118 34.89 -16.35 -18.94
CA PRO A 118 34.43 -16.42 -20.34
C PRO A 118 34.02 -17.82 -20.79
N THR A 119 34.70 -18.88 -20.34
CA THR A 119 34.36 -20.27 -20.70
C THR A 119 33.01 -20.67 -20.12
N SER A 120 32.77 -20.38 -18.84
CA SER A 120 31.49 -20.65 -18.18
C SER A 120 30.38 -19.76 -18.71
N TYR A 121 30.67 -18.48 -18.96
CA TYR A 121 29.72 -17.53 -19.54
C TYR A 121 29.25 -17.96 -20.93
N LYS A 122 30.16 -18.40 -21.81
CA LYS A 122 29.80 -18.91 -23.15
C LYS A 122 28.86 -20.11 -23.08
N LYS A 123 29.12 -21.07 -22.18
CA LYS A 123 28.31 -22.30 -22.01
C LYS A 123 27.03 -22.12 -21.19
N CYS A 124 26.88 -21.00 -20.48
CA CYS A 124 25.74 -20.72 -19.63
C CYS A 124 24.40 -20.82 -20.39
N SER A 125 23.46 -21.58 -19.82
CA SER A 125 22.17 -21.90 -20.40
C SER A 125 21.05 -21.98 -19.36
N THR A 126 19.84 -22.34 -19.77
CA THR A 126 18.69 -22.48 -18.85
C THR A 126 18.86 -23.58 -17.80
N SER A 127 19.70 -24.59 -18.04
CA SER A 127 19.97 -25.65 -17.06
C SER A 127 20.74 -25.13 -15.83
N ASP A 128 21.44 -24.00 -15.97
CA ASP A 128 22.23 -23.41 -14.90
C ASP A 128 21.37 -22.64 -13.88
N ILE A 129 20.10 -22.35 -14.18
CA ILE A 129 19.20 -21.56 -13.30
C ILE A 129 19.06 -22.20 -11.92
N ALA A 130 18.97 -23.54 -11.82
CA ALA A 130 18.86 -24.18 -10.52
C ALA A 130 20.08 -23.92 -9.61
N ARG A 131 21.26 -23.77 -10.22
CA ARG A 131 22.53 -23.60 -9.51
C ARG A 131 22.88 -22.14 -9.28
N LEU A 132 22.69 -21.30 -10.30
CA LEU A 132 23.12 -19.90 -10.30
C LEU A 132 21.99 -18.91 -10.03
N GLY A 133 20.74 -19.35 -10.17
CA GLY A 133 19.59 -18.47 -10.23
C GLY A 133 19.43 -17.80 -11.60
N GLY A 134 18.33 -17.10 -11.75
CA GLY A 134 18.01 -16.36 -12.96
C GLY A 134 16.69 -15.63 -12.81
N TYR A 135 16.35 -14.84 -13.83
CA TYR A 135 15.16 -14.03 -13.81
C TYR A 135 14.55 -13.86 -15.20
N PHE A 136 13.23 -13.74 -15.22
CA PHE A 136 12.52 -13.18 -16.36
C PHE A 136 12.33 -11.70 -16.16
N ILE A 137 12.42 -10.92 -17.24
CA ILE A 137 11.94 -9.55 -17.30
C ILE A 137 11.03 -9.37 -18.52
N PHE A 138 9.86 -8.77 -18.33
CA PHE A 138 8.86 -8.59 -19.36
C PHE A 138 7.85 -7.51 -19.01
N THR A 139 7.22 -6.94 -20.04
CA THR A 139 6.16 -5.96 -19.89
C THR A 139 4.80 -6.59 -20.17
N ASN A 140 3.93 -6.61 -19.16
CA ASN A 140 2.56 -7.08 -19.31
C ASN A 140 1.59 -5.95 -19.70
N LYS A 141 0.40 -6.34 -20.13
CA LYS A 141 -0.64 -5.42 -20.60
C LYS A 141 -1.17 -4.55 -19.46
N ALA A 142 -1.66 -3.38 -19.81
CA ALA A 142 -2.44 -2.54 -18.90
C ALA A 142 -3.79 -3.21 -18.57
N GLY A 143 -4.19 -3.13 -17.30
CA GLY A 143 -5.58 -3.26 -16.87
C GLY A 143 -6.40 -2.03 -17.26
N LYS A 144 -7.72 -2.08 -17.02
CA LYS A 144 -8.61 -0.95 -17.32
C LYS A 144 -8.17 0.29 -16.54
N ASN A 145 -7.93 1.40 -17.24
CA ASN A 145 -7.49 2.69 -16.67
C ASN A 145 -6.14 2.65 -15.92
N LEU A 146 -5.33 1.60 -16.11
CA LEU A 146 -4.01 1.47 -15.51
C LEU A 146 -2.92 1.49 -16.58
N LYS A 147 -1.69 1.75 -16.16
CA LYS A 147 -0.51 1.68 -17.03
C LYS A 147 0.00 0.25 -17.14
N LYS A 148 0.79 0.00 -18.19
CA LYS A 148 1.53 -1.26 -18.38
C LYS A 148 2.58 -1.42 -17.29
N THR A 149 2.93 -2.66 -16.99
CA THR A 149 3.82 -3.03 -15.88
C THR A 149 5.01 -3.79 -16.41
N GLU A 150 6.22 -3.35 -16.06
CA GLU A 150 7.43 -4.16 -16.19
C GLU A 150 7.58 -5.03 -14.95
N ILE A 151 7.71 -6.33 -15.18
CA ILE A 151 7.75 -7.36 -14.14
C ILE A 151 9.07 -8.09 -14.25
N GLN A 152 9.78 -8.19 -13.13
CA GLN A 152 10.89 -9.10 -12.96
C GLN A 152 10.49 -10.22 -11.99
N VAL A 153 10.59 -11.47 -12.44
CA VAL A 153 10.42 -12.66 -11.61
C VAL A 153 11.78 -13.34 -11.51
N GLN A 154 12.35 -13.37 -10.31
CA GLN A 154 13.67 -13.95 -10.06
C GLN A 154 13.62 -15.13 -9.10
N ALA A 155 14.56 -16.06 -9.27
CA ALA A 155 14.66 -17.27 -8.48
C ALA A 155 16.10 -17.61 -8.13
N ILE A 156 16.31 -18.07 -6.89
CA ILE A 156 17.59 -18.62 -6.39
C ILE A 156 17.32 -19.89 -5.56
N GLY A 157 18.30 -20.80 -5.51
CA GLY A 157 18.32 -21.89 -4.53
C GLY A 157 17.69 -23.20 -4.99
N GLY A 158 18.09 -23.70 -6.17
CA GLY A 158 17.60 -24.96 -6.71
C GLY A 158 16.22 -24.87 -7.37
N ILE A 159 15.75 -23.67 -7.71
CA ILE A 159 14.52 -23.48 -8.47
C ILE A 159 14.86 -23.65 -9.96
N THR A 160 14.19 -24.57 -10.64
CA THR A 160 14.50 -24.88 -12.03
C THR A 160 13.93 -23.84 -13.00
N TYR A 161 14.41 -23.82 -14.24
CA TYR A 161 13.81 -23.05 -15.32
C TYR A 161 12.29 -23.27 -15.44
N ALA A 162 11.84 -24.53 -15.40
CA ALA A 162 10.43 -24.87 -15.53
C ALA A 162 9.60 -24.31 -14.36
N GLN A 163 10.14 -24.38 -13.14
CA GLN A 163 9.52 -23.82 -11.94
C GLN A 163 9.44 -22.30 -12.00
N LEU A 164 10.53 -21.62 -12.35
CA LEU A 164 10.55 -20.17 -12.53
C LEU A 164 9.56 -19.72 -13.62
N LEU A 165 9.51 -20.45 -14.74
CA LEU A 165 8.55 -20.19 -15.82
C LEU A 165 7.11 -20.38 -15.37
N ALA A 166 6.83 -21.41 -14.56
CA ALA A 166 5.51 -21.67 -14.02
C ALA A 166 5.05 -20.54 -13.08
N VAL A 167 5.93 -20.05 -12.20
CA VAL A 167 5.65 -18.88 -11.34
C VAL A 167 5.31 -17.66 -12.20
N ALA A 168 6.16 -17.33 -13.17
CA ALA A 168 5.94 -16.16 -14.02
C ALA A 168 4.64 -16.25 -14.85
N LYS A 169 4.29 -17.44 -15.35
CA LYS A 169 2.99 -17.67 -16.02
C LYS A 169 1.79 -17.60 -15.08
N SER A 170 1.98 -17.87 -13.79
CA SER A 170 0.90 -17.84 -12.79
C SER A 170 0.48 -16.44 -12.36
N LEU A 171 1.19 -15.40 -12.82
CA LEU A 171 0.86 -14.01 -12.52
C LEU A 171 -0.51 -13.64 -13.10
N LYS A 172 -1.39 -13.17 -12.24
CA LYS A 172 -2.74 -12.68 -12.59
C LYS A 172 -2.89 -11.23 -12.13
N THR A 173 -3.61 -10.43 -12.90
CA THR A 173 -3.99 -9.08 -12.46
C THR A 173 -4.83 -9.19 -11.21
N VAL A 174 -4.59 -8.29 -10.26
CA VAL A 174 -5.47 -8.13 -9.09
C VAL A 174 -6.43 -6.96 -9.32
N SER A 175 -7.59 -7.04 -8.70
CA SER A 175 -8.44 -5.85 -8.58
C SER A 175 -7.96 -5.03 -7.38
N PRO A 176 -8.14 -3.70 -7.37
CA PRO A 176 -8.03 -2.92 -6.15
C PRO A 176 -8.84 -3.59 -5.04
N SER A 177 -8.35 -3.53 -3.80
CA SER A 177 -9.11 -4.01 -2.64
C SER A 177 -10.54 -3.45 -2.70
N GLY A 178 -11.52 -4.35 -2.69
CA GLY A 178 -12.95 -4.03 -2.73
C GLY A 178 -13.42 -3.35 -1.45
N THR A 179 -12.98 -2.12 -1.26
CA THR A 179 -13.82 -1.02 -0.82
C THR A 179 -13.35 0.08 -1.75
N SER A 180 -14.17 0.43 -2.72
CA SER A 180 -13.99 1.72 -3.36
C SER A 180 -14.16 2.74 -2.24
N LEU A 181 -13.05 3.13 -1.60
CA LEU A 181 -12.83 4.56 -1.51
C LEU A 181 -12.66 4.96 -2.98
N GLN A 182 -13.80 5.20 -3.63
CA GLN A 182 -13.88 6.40 -4.44
C GLN A 182 -13.18 7.41 -3.54
N VAL A 183 -12.02 7.92 -3.97
CA VAL A 183 -11.55 9.18 -3.43
C VAL A 183 -12.63 10.15 -3.91
N LEU A 184 -13.78 10.11 -3.22
CA LEU A 184 -14.71 11.19 -3.18
C LEU A 184 -13.80 12.34 -2.77
N PRO A 185 -13.83 13.46 -3.50
CA PRO A 185 -13.18 14.65 -3.01
C PRO A 185 -13.54 14.77 -1.53
N PRO A 186 -12.57 15.08 -0.64
CA PRO A 186 -12.87 15.24 0.77
C PRO A 186 -14.10 16.13 0.89
N ILE A 187 -15.03 15.76 1.77
CA ILE A 187 -16.26 16.54 1.95
C ILE A 187 -15.81 17.85 2.58
N MET A 188 -15.63 18.87 1.73
CA MET A 188 -15.18 20.17 2.16
C MET A 188 -16.40 20.98 2.55
N ILE A 189 -16.42 21.43 3.80
CA ILE A 189 -17.47 22.32 4.30
C ILE A 189 -16.85 23.58 4.85
N ASP A 190 -17.64 24.65 4.83
CA ASP A 190 -17.37 25.82 5.65
C ASP A 190 -18.11 25.65 6.99
N PRO A 191 -17.38 25.52 8.12
CA PRO A 191 -18.00 25.33 9.42
C PRO A 191 -18.81 26.55 9.90
N ALA A 192 -18.58 27.74 9.34
CA ALA A 192 -19.33 28.95 9.72
C ALA A 192 -20.75 28.98 9.13
N THR A 193 -21.00 28.22 8.05
CA THR A 193 -22.28 28.22 7.32
C THR A 193 -23.00 26.88 7.34
N THR A 194 -22.32 25.80 7.71
CA THR A 194 -22.89 24.44 7.75
C THR A 194 -23.46 24.13 9.12
N THR A 195 -24.76 23.89 9.22
CA THR A 195 -25.43 23.56 10.51
C THR A 195 -25.81 22.09 10.65
N GLN A 196 -25.96 21.38 9.54
CA GLN A 196 -26.26 19.94 9.50
C GLN A 196 -25.41 19.26 8.43
N LEU A 197 -24.93 18.07 8.73
CA LEU A 197 -24.10 17.30 7.81
C LEU A 197 -24.41 15.81 7.93
N SER A 198 -24.65 15.16 6.79
CA SER A 198 -24.88 13.71 6.68
C SER A 198 -23.78 13.07 5.85
N VAL A 199 -23.07 12.10 6.42
CA VAL A 199 -21.87 11.44 5.86
C VAL A 199 -21.86 9.95 6.19
N SER A 200 -20.92 9.18 5.65
CA SER A 200 -20.75 7.75 5.93
C SER A 200 -19.62 7.48 6.93
N VAL A 201 -19.66 6.32 7.58
CA VAL A 201 -18.53 5.83 8.40
C VAL A 201 -17.27 5.71 7.55
N GLY A 202 -16.17 6.31 8.02
CA GLY A 202 -14.88 6.32 7.34
C GLY A 202 -14.62 7.56 6.49
N ASP A 203 -15.63 8.42 6.29
CA ASP A 203 -15.46 9.71 5.62
C ASP A 203 -14.56 10.67 6.41
N MET A 204 -13.87 11.52 5.64
CA MET A 204 -13.11 12.67 6.13
C MET A 204 -13.83 13.95 5.69
N VAL A 205 -14.28 14.73 6.66
CA VAL A 205 -14.88 16.04 6.45
C VAL A 205 -13.80 17.09 6.68
N VAL A 206 -13.41 17.82 5.65
CA VAL A 206 -12.35 18.84 5.74
C VAL A 206 -12.99 20.21 5.90
N PHE A 207 -12.53 20.98 6.88
CA PHE A 207 -12.98 22.36 7.06
C PHE A 207 -12.21 23.26 6.11
N SER A 208 -12.89 23.87 5.16
CA SER A 208 -12.30 24.85 4.24
C SER A 208 -12.27 26.21 4.92
N VAL A 209 -11.17 26.51 5.60
CA VAL A 209 -11.02 27.70 6.45
C VAL A 209 -9.67 28.38 6.21
N ASP A 210 -9.61 29.67 6.49
CA ASP A 210 -8.35 30.41 6.61
C ASP A 210 -7.71 30.17 7.99
N ASP A 211 -6.39 30.35 8.10
CA ASP A 211 -5.60 30.14 9.33
C ASP A 211 -5.89 28.79 10.03
N PRO A 212 -5.67 27.65 9.35
CA PRO A 212 -6.15 26.33 9.76
C PRO A 212 -5.66 25.88 11.15
N GLU A 213 -4.55 26.41 11.65
CA GLU A 213 -4.03 26.15 12.99
C GLU A 213 -4.83 26.80 14.13
N LYS A 214 -5.68 27.79 13.84
CA LYS A 214 -6.47 28.54 14.84
C LYS A 214 -7.84 27.94 15.12
N TRP A 215 -8.20 26.89 14.39
CA TRP A 215 -9.49 26.22 14.50
C TRP A 215 -9.38 25.00 15.41
N SER A 216 -10.38 24.81 16.27
CA SER A 216 -10.51 23.62 17.11
C SER A 216 -11.94 23.12 17.09
N ALA A 217 -12.17 21.87 17.51
CA ALA A 217 -13.54 21.40 17.72
C ALA A 217 -13.64 20.42 18.88
N VAL A 218 -14.81 20.42 19.52
CA VAL A 218 -15.22 19.43 20.50
C VAL A 218 -16.36 18.61 19.89
N VAL A 219 -16.13 17.30 19.75
CA VAL A 219 -17.17 16.36 19.36
C VAL A 219 -17.81 15.82 20.64
N GLU A 220 -19.12 16.00 20.82
CA GLU A 220 -19.80 15.58 22.05
C GLU A 220 -19.70 14.07 22.27
N ASP A 221 -19.84 13.28 21.21
CA ASP A 221 -19.60 11.83 21.22
C ASP A 221 -18.37 11.47 20.38
N ALA A 222 -17.23 11.40 21.06
CA ALA A 222 -15.95 11.03 20.46
C ALA A 222 -15.90 9.59 19.93
N ALA A 223 -16.89 8.73 20.22
CA ALA A 223 -17.00 7.41 19.61
C ALA A 223 -17.59 7.48 18.18
N ILE A 224 -18.30 8.56 17.84
CA ILE A 224 -18.93 8.77 16.53
C ILE A 224 -17.97 9.49 15.57
N ALA A 225 -17.28 10.53 16.04
CA ALA A 225 -16.31 11.26 15.23
C ALA A 225 -15.14 11.81 16.05
N GLN A 226 -14.04 12.13 15.39
CA GLN A 226 -12.84 12.71 15.98
C GLN A 226 -12.41 13.96 15.21
N PHE A 227 -12.10 15.03 15.93
CA PHE A 227 -11.46 16.21 15.37
C PHE A 227 -9.96 16.01 15.17
N ILE A 228 -9.45 16.48 14.03
CA ILE A 228 -8.05 16.50 13.65
C ILE A 228 -7.68 17.96 13.38
N ALA A 229 -6.74 18.50 14.15
CA ALA A 229 -6.29 19.87 13.99
C ALA A 229 -5.56 20.08 12.65
N GLY A 230 -5.80 21.24 12.03
CA GLY A 230 -5.04 21.71 10.89
C GLY A 230 -3.71 22.36 11.30
N GLY A 231 -2.96 22.82 10.31
CA GLY A 231 -1.71 23.55 10.52
C GLY A 231 -0.56 23.09 9.62
N ASP A 232 0.61 23.67 9.86
CA ASP A 232 1.83 23.44 9.09
C ASP A 232 2.41 22.05 9.35
N GLN A 233 2.68 21.30 8.27
CA GLN A 233 3.36 20.00 8.27
C GLN A 233 4.82 20.11 7.75
N GLY A 234 5.34 21.34 7.67
CA GLY A 234 6.70 21.68 7.27
C GLY A 234 6.85 21.96 5.77
N THR A 235 6.29 21.12 4.91
CA THR A 235 6.31 21.33 3.44
C THR A 235 4.95 21.67 2.84
N TYR A 236 3.88 21.57 3.62
CA TYR A 236 2.51 21.90 3.24
C TYR A 236 1.68 22.18 4.48
N THR A 237 0.58 22.91 4.32
CA THR A 237 -0.41 23.17 5.37
C THR A 237 -1.63 22.27 5.17
N THR A 238 -2.13 21.70 6.25
CA THR A 238 -3.36 20.91 6.26
C THR A 238 -4.50 21.69 6.87
N ASN A 239 -5.69 21.60 6.28
CA ASN A 239 -6.91 22.08 6.90
C ASN A 239 -7.35 21.16 8.06
N PRO A 240 -8.06 21.68 9.07
CA PRO A 240 -8.69 20.86 10.10
C PRO A 240 -9.73 19.92 9.49
N ALA A 241 -10.02 18.83 10.19
CA ALA A 241 -10.97 17.85 9.70
C ALA A 241 -11.71 17.10 10.82
N LEU A 242 -12.83 16.49 10.47
CA LEU A 242 -13.48 15.44 11.23
C LEU A 242 -13.26 14.09 10.55
N LYS A 243 -12.85 13.11 11.34
CA LYS A 243 -12.82 11.71 10.94
C LYS A 243 -14.04 11.01 11.53
N THR A 244 -14.89 10.41 10.70
CA THR A 244 -16.03 9.64 11.20
C THR A 244 -15.59 8.22 11.55
N LEU A 245 -16.05 7.73 12.70
CA LEU A 245 -15.58 6.49 13.32
C LEU A 245 -16.69 5.44 13.41
N LYS A 246 -17.93 5.86 13.67
CA LYS A 246 -19.06 4.97 13.92
C LYS A 246 -20.37 5.63 13.51
N ALA A 247 -21.31 4.82 13.03
CA ALA A 247 -22.64 5.30 12.71
C ALA A 247 -23.36 5.81 13.97
N GLY A 248 -24.08 6.92 13.83
CA GLY A 248 -24.75 7.63 14.92
C GLY A 248 -24.90 9.13 14.64
N VAL A 249 -25.54 9.85 15.56
CA VAL A 249 -25.69 11.31 15.49
C VAL A 249 -24.93 11.95 16.66
N THR A 250 -24.18 13.02 16.39
CA THR A 250 -23.46 13.79 17.41
C THR A 250 -23.43 15.27 17.04
N THR A 251 -23.28 16.15 18.04
CA THR A 251 -23.05 17.57 17.82
C THR A 251 -21.55 17.87 17.85
N VAL A 252 -21.09 18.67 16.90
CA VAL A 252 -19.72 19.18 16.86
C VAL A 252 -19.73 20.67 17.11
N HIS A 253 -19.00 21.09 18.14
CA HIS A 253 -18.77 22.49 18.50
C HIS A 253 -17.43 22.93 17.91
N VAL A 254 -17.46 23.64 16.78
CA VAL A 254 -16.28 24.15 16.09
C VAL A 254 -15.98 25.57 16.58
N VAL A 255 -14.74 25.85 16.97
CA VAL A 255 -14.33 27.10 17.61
C VAL A 255 -13.25 27.79 16.80
N HIS A 256 -13.44 29.10 16.58
CA HIS A 256 -12.43 29.99 16.00
C HIS A 256 -12.41 31.32 16.78
N GLY A 257 -11.31 31.59 17.48
CA GLY A 257 -11.22 32.74 18.39
C GLY A 257 -12.27 32.65 19.50
N THR A 258 -13.21 33.61 19.54
CA THR A 258 -14.31 33.65 20.52
C THR A 258 -15.64 33.12 19.97
N GLU A 259 -15.68 32.75 18.70
CA GLU A 259 -16.88 32.26 18.03
C GLU A 259 -16.98 30.75 18.14
N THR A 260 -18.21 30.23 18.26
CA THR A 260 -18.51 28.80 18.28
C THR A 260 -19.64 28.53 17.30
N PHE A 261 -19.42 27.53 16.44
CA PHE A 261 -20.33 27.08 15.40
C PHE A 261 -20.76 25.64 15.71
N GLU A 262 -22.05 25.37 15.65
CA GLU A 262 -22.61 24.06 15.94
C GLU A 262 -22.98 23.34 14.64
N ILE A 263 -22.55 22.08 14.53
CA ILE A 263 -22.86 21.21 13.41
C ILE A 263 -23.49 19.93 13.96
N GLU A 264 -24.73 19.65 13.56
CA GLU A 264 -25.36 18.34 13.78
C GLU A 264 -24.82 17.35 12.75
N LEU A 265 -24.02 16.39 13.20
CA LEU A 265 -23.38 15.38 12.36
C LEU A 265 -24.14 14.05 12.44
N SER A 266 -24.68 13.61 11.32
CA SER A 266 -25.25 12.29 11.14
C SER A 266 -24.30 11.39 10.34
N VAL A 267 -23.84 10.31 10.97
CA VAL A 267 -22.96 9.31 10.36
C VAL A 267 -23.77 8.06 10.04
N ASN A 268 -23.90 7.77 8.75
CA ASN A 268 -24.60 6.60 8.24
C ASN A 268 -23.64 5.41 8.11
N PRO A 269 -24.15 4.16 8.19
CA PRO A 269 -23.35 2.95 8.00
C PRO A 269 -22.59 2.89 6.67
#